data_AF-A0A441Z4X9-F1
#
_entry.id   AF-A0A441Z4X9-F1
#
_cell.length_a   1.000
_cell.length_b   1.000
_cell.length_c   1.000
_cell.angle_alpha   90.00
_cell.angle_beta   90.00
_cell.angle_gamma   90.00
#
_symmetry.space_group_name_H-M   'P 1'
#
loop_
_entity.id
_entity.type
_entity.pdbx_description
1 polymer ?
#
loop_
_entity_poly.entity_id
_entity_poly.type
_entity_poly.pdbx_seq_one_letter_code
_entity_poly.pdbx_strand_id
1 'polypeptide(L)'
;MLRIVRAFWHDQRGIALILVSVTLPAIIGFSLLAIDMSRVNNLHNDLQKGADAFALAAAAELDGSSGSWARAERAMATLVDNESNFSTAGRFTLASGQPGGTQRCNSAGNISWCFLKAIPANDGTKITTTNQANYLADANLAVGQAETRFIQVTVAPQGFAAIFPASFVTSGASDGFNVGAVAVAGFTSGVCDFTPVFMCNPYEMVNGTNNAGGYTLEQAVSNPAVRRRLIELRKVGNGAAAGPGNFGFLEPPPDVGNGAQALAQTIATSTPIGCYNSANVTTKTGQNAGPVQDAFNVRFGIGANGNHFDSPEYGPAANVRKGAIRTTGSANQCPSMNHLSFTEAGTMGLPRDATTPYLGGRMGDGNWNFSGYWSTNFGSAAYPTAWDTTKPTRYEVYRYEISNGLVGTASTGGEIGTPSAACQPPVTTVDRRLLYGAILNCTALEAAGNGLSGHSTNLPVEAFGSFFLTEPVRSASEDASVMVELVDVTGGAGQGTLDNFLRDEAQLYR
;
A
#
# COMPACT_ATOMS: atom_id res chain seq x y z
N MET A 1 -12.29 -51.23 84.81
CA MET A 1 -11.36 -50.99 83.68
C MET A 1 -12.00 -51.21 82.30
N LEU A 2 -12.77 -52.27 82.06
CA LEU A 2 -13.34 -52.57 80.71
C LEU A 2 -14.33 -51.54 80.13
N ARG A 3 -15.03 -50.76 80.98
CA ARG A 3 -16.05 -49.78 80.54
C ARG A 3 -15.44 -48.49 79.95
N ILE A 4 -14.28 -48.07 80.46
CA ILE A 4 -13.54 -46.90 79.95
C ILE A 4 -12.91 -47.24 78.59
N VAL A 5 -12.37 -48.45 78.45
CA VAL A 5 -11.79 -48.94 77.18
C VAL A 5 -12.88 -49.06 76.11
N ARG A 6 -14.09 -49.56 76.43
CA ARG A 6 -15.22 -49.57 75.47
C ARG A 6 -15.72 -48.17 75.09
N ALA A 7 -15.70 -47.23 76.03
CA ALA A 7 -16.09 -45.84 75.76
C ALA A 7 -15.11 -45.15 74.80
N PHE A 8 -13.79 -45.40 74.97
CA PHE A 8 -12.76 -44.90 74.05
C PHE A 8 -12.85 -45.56 72.66
N TRP A 9 -13.23 -46.84 72.60
CA TRP A 9 -13.38 -47.58 71.34
C TRP A 9 -14.60 -47.16 70.50
N HIS A 10 -15.62 -46.57 71.13
CA HIS A 10 -16.80 -46.01 70.46
C HIS A 10 -16.75 -44.47 70.36
N ASP A 11 -15.66 -43.83 70.79
CA ASP A 11 -15.56 -42.36 70.77
C ASP A 11 -15.24 -41.87 69.35
N GLN A 12 -16.26 -41.41 68.64
CA GLN A 12 -16.12 -40.83 67.30
C GLN A 12 -15.83 -39.33 67.30
N ARG A 13 -15.71 -38.67 68.47
CA ARG A 13 -15.51 -37.21 68.54
C ARG A 13 -14.18 -36.74 67.93
N GLY A 14 -13.19 -37.64 67.79
CA GLY A 14 -11.87 -37.34 67.22
C GLY A 14 -11.73 -37.53 65.71
N ILE A 15 -12.72 -38.12 65.02
CA ILE A 15 -12.60 -38.43 63.59
C ILE A 15 -12.49 -37.18 62.71
N ALA A 16 -13.16 -36.10 63.13
CA ALA A 16 -13.07 -34.80 62.48
C ALA A 16 -11.65 -34.21 62.55
N LEU A 17 -10.93 -34.42 63.66
CA LEU A 17 -9.54 -33.94 63.81
C LEU A 17 -8.61 -34.62 62.82
N ILE A 18 -8.74 -35.94 62.65
CA ILE A 18 -7.93 -36.72 61.70
C ILE A 18 -8.24 -36.29 60.27
N LEU A 19 -9.52 -36.18 59.93
CA LEU A 19 -9.95 -35.74 58.60
C LEU A 19 -9.40 -34.34 58.29
N VAL A 20 -9.57 -33.38 59.20
CA VAL A 20 -9.08 -32.00 59.03
C VAL A 20 -7.55 -31.95 58.94
N SER A 21 -6.83 -32.73 59.76
CA SER A 21 -5.36 -32.75 59.74
C SER A 21 -4.80 -33.24 58.39
N VAL A 22 -5.53 -34.11 57.70
CA VAL A 22 -5.12 -34.63 56.38
C VAL A 22 -5.62 -33.73 55.25
N THR A 23 -6.86 -33.23 55.31
CA THR A 23 -7.44 -32.44 54.22
C THR A 23 -6.98 -30.99 54.21
N LEU A 24 -6.70 -30.39 55.37
CA LEU A 24 -6.32 -28.98 55.47
C LEU A 24 -5.01 -28.67 54.71
N PRO A 25 -3.91 -29.45 54.86
CA PRO A 25 -2.70 -29.23 54.06
C PRO A 25 -2.94 -29.39 52.56
N ALA A 26 -3.80 -30.33 52.16
CA ALA A 26 -4.15 -30.51 50.75
C ALA A 26 -4.91 -29.30 50.20
N ILE A 27 -5.93 -28.81 50.92
CA ILE A 27 -6.70 -27.62 50.55
C ILE A 27 -5.80 -26.38 50.45
N ILE A 28 -4.92 -26.18 51.43
CA ILE A 28 -3.96 -25.07 51.42
C ILE A 28 -3.00 -25.21 50.23
N GLY A 29 -2.42 -26.39 50.00
CA GLY A 29 -1.52 -26.64 48.89
C GLY A 29 -2.15 -26.33 47.53
N PHE A 30 -3.38 -26.81 47.30
CA PHE A 30 -4.12 -26.50 46.06
C PHE A 30 -4.47 -25.01 45.95
N SER A 31 -4.78 -24.34 47.06
CA SER A 31 -5.06 -22.90 47.07
C SER A 31 -3.83 -22.09 46.67
N LEU A 32 -2.65 -22.45 47.17
CA LEU A 32 -1.38 -21.80 46.80
C LEU A 32 -1.05 -22.02 45.33
N LEU A 33 -1.19 -23.24 44.83
CA LEU A 33 -0.99 -23.57 43.42
C LEU A 33 -1.93 -22.77 42.52
N ALA A 34 -3.20 -22.63 42.90
CA ALA A 34 -4.17 -21.84 42.16
C ALA A 34 -3.81 -20.35 42.10
N ILE A 35 -3.29 -19.79 43.20
CA ILE A 35 -2.80 -18.40 43.25
C ILE A 35 -1.60 -18.21 42.31
N ASP A 36 -0.61 -19.09 42.39
CA ASP A 36 0.57 -18.99 41.53
C ASP A 36 0.22 -19.14 40.05
N MET A 37 -0.65 -20.10 39.70
CA MET A 37 -1.11 -20.26 38.32
C MET A 37 -1.89 -19.03 37.83
N SER A 38 -2.68 -18.40 38.71
CA SER A 38 -3.36 -17.15 38.40
C SER A 38 -2.37 -16.02 38.14
N ARG A 39 -1.29 -15.92 38.92
CA ARG A 39 -0.22 -14.94 38.70
C ARG A 39 0.54 -15.20 37.40
N VAL A 40 0.87 -16.46 37.09
CA VAL A 40 1.50 -16.84 35.81
C VAL A 40 0.62 -16.41 34.65
N ASN A 41 -0.68 -16.73 34.68
CA ASN A 41 -1.59 -16.41 33.60
C ASN A 41 -1.77 -14.90 33.41
N ASN A 42 -1.89 -14.12 34.49
CA ASN A 42 -1.97 -12.66 34.39
C ASN A 42 -0.67 -12.06 33.85
N LEU A 43 0.49 -12.48 34.37
CA LEU A 43 1.79 -12.04 33.86
C LEU A 43 1.95 -12.38 32.38
N HIS A 44 1.63 -13.62 31.98
CA HIS A 44 1.72 -14.03 30.57
C HIS A 44 0.79 -13.20 29.68
N ASN A 45 -0.45 -12.96 30.11
CA ASN A 45 -1.39 -12.13 29.35
C ASN A 45 -0.89 -10.68 29.18
N ASP A 46 -0.32 -10.08 30.23
CA ASP A 46 0.23 -8.72 30.17
C ASP A 46 1.45 -8.68 29.22
N LEU A 47 2.37 -9.64 29.33
CA LEU A 47 3.54 -9.73 28.45
C LEU A 47 3.15 -10.01 27.00
N GLN A 48 2.14 -10.85 26.76
CA GLN A 48 1.66 -11.17 25.42
C GLN A 48 0.99 -9.97 24.76
N LYS A 49 0.11 -9.26 25.47
CA LYS A 49 -0.48 -8.00 24.98
C LYS A 49 0.61 -6.97 24.65
N GLY A 50 1.64 -6.88 25.51
CA GLY A 50 2.82 -6.07 25.25
C GLY A 50 3.49 -6.45 23.93
N ALA A 51 3.91 -7.71 23.80
CA ALA A 51 4.56 -8.23 22.60
C ALA A 51 3.73 -7.97 21.33
N ASP A 52 2.43 -8.26 21.38
CA ASP A 52 1.49 -8.06 20.27
C ASP A 52 1.39 -6.60 19.86
N ALA A 53 1.27 -5.68 20.83
CA ALA A 53 1.18 -4.24 20.58
C ALA A 53 2.48 -3.69 19.97
N PHE A 54 3.65 -4.08 20.48
CA PHE A 54 4.94 -3.69 19.90
C PHE A 54 5.10 -4.24 18.48
N ALA A 55 4.73 -5.50 18.26
CA ALA A 55 4.83 -6.14 16.95
C ALA A 55 3.91 -5.43 15.93
N LEU A 56 2.65 -5.15 16.28
CA LEU A 56 1.72 -4.45 15.40
C LEU A 56 2.15 -3.01 15.09
N ALA A 57 2.60 -2.25 16.09
CA ALA A 57 3.06 -0.88 15.90
C ALA A 57 4.31 -0.81 15.01
N ALA A 58 5.25 -1.74 15.19
CA ALA A 58 6.41 -1.85 14.31
C ALA A 58 6.03 -2.30 12.91
N ALA A 59 5.16 -3.30 12.79
CA ALA A 59 4.77 -3.86 11.50
C ALA A 59 4.15 -2.79 10.60
N ALA A 60 3.28 -1.93 11.14
CA ALA A 60 2.63 -0.85 10.39
C ALA A 60 3.61 0.11 9.66
N GLU A 61 4.88 0.15 10.06
CA GLU A 61 5.91 0.99 9.43
C GLU A 61 6.75 0.25 8.37
N LEU A 62 6.54 -1.06 8.19
CA LEU A 62 7.28 -1.94 7.27
C LEU A 62 6.74 -1.89 5.85
N ASP A 63 6.76 -0.70 5.25
CA ASP A 63 6.30 -0.43 3.89
C ASP A 63 7.33 -0.78 2.78
N GLY A 64 8.51 -1.29 3.15
CA GLY A 64 9.60 -1.61 2.22
C GLY A 64 10.44 -0.40 1.77
N SER A 65 10.09 0.83 2.17
CA SER A 65 10.84 2.03 1.82
C SER A 65 12.14 2.16 2.64
N SER A 66 13.04 3.01 2.15
CA SER A 66 14.25 3.37 2.89
C SER A 66 13.90 4.01 4.24
N GLY A 67 14.57 3.56 5.30
CA GLY A 67 14.34 4.02 6.67
C GLY A 67 13.17 3.36 7.40
N SER A 68 12.47 2.40 6.80
CA SER A 68 11.35 1.67 7.41
C SER A 68 11.69 1.07 8.78
N TRP A 69 12.88 0.48 8.96
CA TRP A 69 13.32 -0.06 10.25
C TRP A 69 13.42 1.01 11.35
N ALA A 70 13.95 2.19 11.02
CA ALA A 70 14.07 3.28 11.97
C ALA A 70 12.69 3.84 12.36
N ARG A 71 11.74 3.89 11.41
CA ARG A 71 10.36 4.28 11.71
C ARG A 71 9.64 3.23 12.56
N ALA A 72 9.84 1.94 12.29
CA ALA A 72 9.29 0.84 13.09
C ALA A 72 9.78 0.89 14.55
N GLU A 73 11.08 1.11 14.77
CA GLU A 73 11.62 1.33 16.11
C GLU A 73 11.01 2.56 16.77
N ARG A 74 10.82 3.63 15.99
CA ARG A 74 10.18 4.83 16.48
C ARG A 74 8.73 4.64 16.90
N ALA A 75 7.95 3.92 16.11
CA ALA A 75 6.59 3.56 16.44
C ALA A 75 6.53 2.75 17.74
N MET A 76 7.37 1.72 17.89
CA MET A 76 7.43 0.94 19.14
C MET A 76 7.74 1.80 20.36
N ALA A 77 8.66 2.76 20.25
CA ALA A 77 9.10 3.56 21.40
C ALA A 77 8.20 4.78 21.71
N THR A 78 7.26 5.14 20.83
CA THR A 78 6.43 6.35 21.00
C THR A 78 4.92 6.09 21.01
N LEU A 79 4.46 5.02 20.35
CA LEU A 79 3.03 4.72 20.22
C LEU A 79 2.55 3.63 21.17
N VAL A 80 3.48 2.89 21.78
CA VAL A 80 3.17 1.73 22.62
C VAL A 80 3.68 1.96 24.04
N ASP A 81 2.76 1.89 25.00
CA ASP A 81 3.05 1.89 26.43
C ASP A 81 2.27 0.73 27.07
N ASN A 82 2.99 -0.29 27.54
CA ASN A 82 2.40 -1.46 28.17
C ASN A 82 3.05 -1.69 29.52
N GLU A 83 2.24 -2.02 30.52
CA GLU A 83 2.70 -2.35 31.84
C GLU A 83 2.44 -3.82 32.15
N SER A 84 3.29 -4.40 32.99
CA SER A 84 3.15 -5.77 33.47
C SER A 84 3.19 -5.80 34.99
N ASN A 85 2.42 -6.72 35.57
CA ASN A 85 2.35 -6.96 37.01
C ASN A 85 2.76 -8.40 37.38
N PHE A 86 2.94 -8.65 38.68
CA PHE A 86 3.16 -9.97 39.29
C PHE A 86 4.57 -10.59 39.12
N SER A 87 5.49 -9.89 38.45
CA SER A 87 6.91 -10.24 38.49
C SER A 87 7.55 -9.89 39.84
N THR A 88 8.79 -10.32 40.06
CA THR A 88 9.58 -9.94 41.25
C THR A 88 9.85 -8.42 41.29
N ALA A 89 9.81 -7.75 40.14
CA ALA A 89 9.95 -6.30 40.03
C ALA A 89 8.67 -5.54 40.38
N GLY A 90 7.54 -6.23 40.64
CA GLY A 90 6.26 -5.60 40.88
C GLY A 90 5.62 -5.11 39.57
N ARG A 91 5.14 -3.86 39.58
CA ARG A 91 4.62 -3.18 38.39
C ARG A 91 5.78 -2.52 37.64
N PHE A 92 5.90 -2.79 36.35
CA PHE A 92 6.94 -2.18 35.51
C PHE A 92 6.44 -1.99 34.08
N THR A 93 7.03 -1.02 33.38
CA THR A 93 6.72 -0.72 31.98
C THR A 93 7.60 -1.55 31.05
N LEU A 94 6.97 -2.14 30.03
CA LEU A 94 7.67 -2.71 28.90
C LEU A 94 8.07 -1.55 27.98
N ALA A 95 9.36 -1.32 27.87
CA ALA A 95 9.90 -0.28 26.99
C ALA A 95 10.70 -0.92 25.87
N SER A 96 10.43 -0.46 24.65
CA SER A 96 11.37 -0.58 23.53
C SER A 96 12.26 0.67 23.51
N GLY A 97 13.33 0.63 22.71
CA GLY A 97 14.21 1.77 22.49
C GLY A 97 14.35 2.03 20.99
N GLN A 98 15.06 3.11 20.65
CA GLN A 98 15.34 3.47 19.25
C GLN A 98 16.84 3.43 18.99
N PRO A 99 17.42 2.23 18.78
CA PRO A 99 18.85 2.10 18.44
C PRO A 99 19.19 2.70 17.06
N GLY A 100 18.19 3.04 16.23
CA GLY A 100 18.35 3.85 15.02
C GLY A 100 18.10 3.10 13.71
N GLY A 101 17.56 1.89 13.76
CA GLY A 101 17.12 1.12 12.59
C GLY A 101 18.24 0.62 11.69
N THR A 102 19.45 0.44 12.23
CA THR A 102 20.65 0.08 11.43
C THR A 102 20.95 -1.42 11.39
N GLN A 103 20.33 -2.21 12.26
CA GLN A 103 20.53 -3.66 12.33
C GLN A 103 19.21 -4.41 12.16
N ARG A 104 19.28 -5.59 11.55
CA ARG A 104 18.11 -6.46 11.35
C ARG A 104 17.56 -7.07 12.64
N CYS A 105 18.34 -7.09 13.72
CA CYS A 105 17.93 -7.55 15.04
C CYS A 105 18.49 -6.61 16.09
N ASN A 106 17.66 -6.22 17.05
CA ASN A 106 18.04 -5.28 18.10
C ASN A 106 17.42 -5.69 19.44
N SER A 107 17.90 -5.09 20.51
CA SER A 107 17.34 -5.22 21.85
C SER A 107 17.48 -3.93 22.62
N ALA A 108 16.43 -3.54 23.32
CA ALA A 108 16.43 -2.39 24.22
C ALA A 108 15.44 -2.62 25.37
N GLY A 109 15.83 -2.21 26.58
CA GLY A 109 15.01 -2.44 27.77
C GLY A 109 14.71 -3.93 27.98
N ASN A 110 13.43 -4.27 28.02
CA ASN A 110 12.93 -5.62 28.28
C ASN A 110 12.47 -6.32 26.99
N ILE A 111 12.85 -5.80 25.83
CA ILE A 111 12.32 -6.23 24.53
C ILE A 111 13.48 -6.42 23.54
N SER A 112 13.41 -7.48 22.76
CA SER A 112 14.22 -7.65 21.55
C SER A 112 13.34 -7.87 20.33
N TRP A 113 13.83 -7.51 19.16
CA TRP A 113 13.10 -7.69 17.91
C TRP A 113 14.03 -8.03 16.76
N CYS A 114 13.49 -8.72 15.76
CA CYS A 114 14.15 -9.03 14.51
C CYS A 114 13.21 -8.77 13.32
N PHE A 115 13.74 -8.13 12.28
CA PHE A 115 13.06 -7.90 11.01
C PHE A 115 13.19 -9.14 10.11
N LEU A 116 12.06 -9.59 9.57
CA LEU A 116 11.93 -10.82 8.80
C LEU A 116 11.42 -10.52 7.39
N LYS A 117 11.95 -11.24 6.40
CA LYS A 117 11.48 -11.22 5.01
C LYS A 117 10.34 -12.21 4.75
N ALA A 118 10.24 -13.23 5.58
CA ALA A 118 9.25 -14.30 5.45
C ALA A 118 8.90 -14.88 6.81
N ILE A 119 7.85 -15.70 6.84
CA ILE A 119 7.48 -16.55 7.98
C ILE A 119 7.37 -18.00 7.49
N PRO A 120 7.35 -19.00 8.39
CA PRO A 120 7.07 -20.38 8.01
C PRO A 120 5.76 -20.51 7.21
N ALA A 121 5.74 -21.38 6.21
CA ALA A 121 4.57 -21.58 5.35
C ALA A 121 3.32 -22.08 6.10
N ASN A 122 3.52 -22.68 7.28
CA ASN A 122 2.45 -23.08 8.17
C ASN A 122 2.52 -22.20 9.44
N ASP A 123 1.45 -21.45 9.67
CA ASP A 123 1.22 -20.54 10.82
C ASP A 123 1.25 -21.25 12.19
N GLY A 124 1.26 -22.59 12.24
CA GLY A 124 1.51 -23.34 13.48
C GLY A 124 3.00 -23.52 13.82
N THR A 125 3.91 -23.16 12.91
CA THR A 125 5.34 -23.43 13.06
C THR A 125 6.03 -22.26 13.75
N LYS A 126 6.50 -22.49 14.98
CA LYS A 126 7.18 -21.43 15.75
C LYS A 126 8.50 -21.01 15.12
N ILE A 127 8.75 -19.71 15.09
CA ILE A 127 10.06 -19.14 14.82
C ILE A 127 10.88 -19.18 16.12
N THR A 128 11.94 -19.98 16.09
CA THR A 128 12.89 -20.24 17.18
C THR A 128 14.28 -19.78 16.75
N THR A 129 15.22 -19.69 17.69
CA THR A 129 16.61 -19.36 17.39
C THR A 129 17.26 -20.28 16.34
N THR A 130 16.76 -21.52 16.19
CA THR A 130 17.32 -22.51 15.26
C THR A 130 16.89 -22.27 13.80
N ASN A 131 15.66 -21.81 13.57
CA ASN A 131 15.12 -21.60 12.21
C ASN A 131 14.98 -20.12 11.83
N GLN A 132 15.13 -19.18 12.78
CA GLN A 132 14.99 -17.74 12.55
C GLN A 132 15.88 -17.24 11.41
N ALA A 133 17.11 -17.76 11.28
CA ALA A 133 18.03 -17.36 10.22
C ALA A 133 17.49 -17.56 8.79
N ASN A 134 16.55 -18.49 8.58
CA ASN A 134 15.91 -18.73 7.29
C ASN A 134 14.93 -17.60 6.89
N TYR A 135 14.47 -16.85 7.88
CA TYR A 135 13.39 -15.87 7.77
C TYR A 135 13.86 -14.43 7.94
N LEU A 136 15.07 -14.22 8.47
CA LEU A 136 15.65 -12.89 8.65
C LEU A 136 15.79 -12.17 7.32
N ALA A 137 15.55 -10.87 7.37
CA ALA A 137 15.94 -9.96 6.30
C ALA A 137 17.48 -9.91 6.15
N ASP A 138 17.93 -9.46 4.99
CA ASP A 138 19.34 -9.29 4.65
C ASP A 138 20.02 -8.35 5.66
N ALA A 139 21.30 -8.59 5.92
CA ALA A 139 22.08 -7.76 6.83
C ALA A 139 22.47 -6.40 6.20
N ASN A 140 22.49 -6.31 4.87
CA ASN A 140 22.63 -5.07 4.15
C ASN A 140 21.36 -4.23 4.33
N LEU A 141 21.50 -3.03 4.88
CA LEU A 141 20.36 -2.18 5.24
C LEU A 141 19.41 -1.89 4.07
N ALA A 142 19.94 -1.58 2.89
CA ALA A 142 19.12 -1.21 1.73
C ALA A 142 18.32 -2.41 1.20
N VAL A 143 18.97 -3.58 1.11
CA VAL A 143 18.31 -4.82 0.68
C VAL A 143 17.33 -5.30 1.74
N GLY A 144 17.77 -5.32 3.01
CA GLY A 144 16.99 -5.79 4.14
C GLY A 144 15.72 -4.98 4.35
N GLN A 145 15.78 -3.64 4.27
CA GLN A 145 14.60 -2.78 4.38
C GLN A 145 13.60 -3.05 3.25
N ALA A 146 14.08 -3.23 2.01
CA ALA A 146 13.24 -3.48 0.85
C ALA A 146 12.50 -4.83 0.90
N GLU A 147 13.11 -5.88 1.47
CA GLU A 147 12.50 -7.22 1.57
C GLU A 147 11.79 -7.51 2.91
N THR A 148 11.97 -6.67 3.93
CA THR A 148 11.33 -6.87 5.24
C THR A 148 9.81 -6.75 5.12
N ARG A 149 9.08 -7.74 5.63
CA ARG A 149 7.61 -7.76 5.64
C ARG A 149 7.02 -8.06 7.01
N PHE A 150 7.82 -8.64 7.90
CA PHE A 150 7.39 -9.02 9.24
C PHE A 150 8.42 -8.58 10.28
N ILE A 151 7.98 -8.54 11.52
CA ILE A 151 8.83 -8.33 12.69
C ILE A 151 8.46 -9.37 13.74
N GLN A 152 9.48 -10.00 14.31
CA GLN A 152 9.34 -10.82 15.50
C GLN A 152 9.77 -10.01 16.71
N VAL A 153 8.87 -9.80 17.66
CA VAL A 153 9.14 -9.15 18.94
C VAL A 153 9.16 -10.21 20.04
N THR A 154 10.17 -10.14 20.90
CA THR A 154 10.35 -11.03 22.05
C THR A 154 10.49 -10.19 23.31
N VAL A 155 9.65 -10.46 24.30
CA VAL A 155 9.75 -9.86 25.63
C VAL A 155 10.67 -10.73 26.49
N ALA A 156 11.68 -10.12 27.09
CA ALA A 156 12.63 -10.79 27.97
C ALA A 156 11.88 -11.49 29.11
N PRO A 157 12.17 -12.78 29.40
CA PRO A 157 11.45 -13.52 30.43
C PRO A 157 11.45 -12.83 31.80
N GLN A 158 10.28 -12.77 32.42
CA GLN A 158 10.05 -12.15 33.72
C GLN A 158 9.65 -13.22 34.73
N GLY A 159 10.28 -13.20 35.90
CA GLY A 159 10.10 -14.25 36.90
C GLY A 159 9.55 -13.78 38.23
N PHE A 160 8.98 -14.72 38.96
CA PHE A 160 8.56 -14.55 40.36
C PHE A 160 8.71 -15.84 41.16
N ALA A 161 8.93 -15.68 42.46
CA ALA A 161 8.97 -16.81 43.40
C ALA A 161 7.56 -17.39 43.59
N ALA A 162 7.44 -18.70 43.42
CA ALA A 162 6.23 -19.44 43.70
C ALA A 162 5.95 -19.41 45.21
N ILE A 163 4.67 -19.31 45.57
CA ILE A 163 4.21 -19.45 46.95
C ILE A 163 4.04 -20.94 47.28
N PHE A 164 3.65 -21.75 46.28
CA PHE A 164 3.63 -23.20 46.38
C PHE A 164 5.05 -23.77 46.35
N PRO A 165 5.50 -24.50 47.38
CA PRO A 165 6.82 -25.13 47.39
C PRO A 165 6.82 -26.31 46.41
N ALA A 166 7.42 -26.15 45.24
CA ALA A 166 7.51 -27.19 44.21
C ALA A 166 8.31 -28.41 44.69
N SER A 167 9.19 -28.21 45.66
CA SER A 167 9.92 -29.25 46.38
C SER A 167 9.03 -30.32 47.05
N PHE A 168 7.75 -30.01 47.33
CA PHE A 168 6.77 -30.99 47.84
C PHE A 168 6.33 -32.01 46.79
N VAL A 169 6.43 -31.67 45.50
CA VAL A 169 6.03 -32.53 44.38
C VAL A 169 7.23 -33.26 43.81
N THR A 170 8.37 -32.59 43.68
CA THR A 170 9.58 -33.18 43.11
C THR A 170 10.81 -32.59 43.79
N SER A 171 11.67 -33.45 44.34
CA SER A 171 12.92 -33.02 44.96
C SER A 171 13.81 -32.33 43.92
N GLY A 172 14.26 -31.11 44.22
CA GLY A 172 15.07 -30.30 43.32
C GLY A 172 14.30 -29.46 42.30
N ALA A 173 12.95 -29.42 42.36
CA ALA A 173 12.18 -28.48 41.56
C ALA A 173 12.47 -27.02 41.97
N SER A 174 12.47 -26.12 40.99
CA SER A 174 12.67 -24.68 41.21
C SER A 174 11.39 -24.02 41.72
N ASP A 175 11.47 -23.31 42.84
CA ASP A 175 10.36 -22.53 43.42
C ASP A 175 10.15 -21.18 42.71
N GLY A 176 10.23 -21.16 41.39
CA GLY A 176 10.12 -19.94 40.59
C GLY A 176 9.55 -20.19 39.20
N PHE A 177 8.74 -19.24 38.74
CA PHE A 177 8.24 -19.19 37.38
C PHE A 177 9.05 -18.19 36.57
N ASN A 178 9.27 -18.47 35.28
CA ASN A 178 9.83 -17.53 34.33
C ASN A 178 8.96 -17.50 33.08
N VAL A 179 8.37 -16.34 32.80
CA VAL A 179 7.33 -16.17 31.78
C VAL A 179 7.83 -15.19 30.74
N GLY A 180 7.89 -15.62 29.48
CA GLY A 180 8.18 -14.76 28.34
C GLY A 180 6.99 -14.67 27.40
N ALA A 181 7.09 -13.77 26.43
CA ALA A 181 6.14 -13.65 25.34
C ALA A 181 6.87 -13.36 24.03
N VAL A 182 6.31 -13.85 22.92
CA VAL A 182 6.80 -13.62 21.56
C VAL A 182 5.58 -13.33 20.70
N ALA A 183 5.71 -12.35 19.81
CA ALA A 183 4.72 -12.02 18.82
C ALA A 183 5.40 -11.82 17.46
N VAL A 184 4.74 -12.26 16.40
CA VAL A 184 5.14 -11.95 15.03
C VAL A 184 4.02 -11.15 14.40
N ALA A 185 4.34 -10.01 13.82
CA ALA A 185 3.40 -9.22 13.06
C ALA A 185 3.96 -8.91 11.69
N GLY A 186 3.08 -8.78 10.71
CA GLY A 186 3.43 -8.35 9.37
C GLY A 186 2.49 -7.28 8.87
N PHE A 187 2.94 -6.60 7.84
CA PHE A 187 2.19 -5.53 7.20
C PHE A 187 1.87 -5.91 5.77
N THR A 188 0.60 -5.77 5.42
CA THR A 188 0.13 -5.89 4.06
C THR A 188 -0.54 -4.59 3.69
N SER A 189 -0.09 -3.99 2.60
CA SER A 189 -0.75 -2.84 2.01
C SER A 189 -1.31 -3.24 0.65
N GLY A 190 -2.53 -2.83 0.36
CA GLY A 190 -3.15 -3.08 -0.93
C GLY A 190 -4.06 -1.94 -1.35
N VAL A 191 -4.38 -1.90 -2.63
CA VAL A 191 -5.30 -0.93 -3.21
C VAL A 191 -6.51 -1.64 -3.80
N CYS A 192 -7.71 -1.20 -3.42
CA CYS A 192 -8.97 -1.64 -4.02
C CYS A 192 -9.53 -0.53 -4.93
N ASP A 193 -10.47 -0.85 -5.81
CA ASP A 193 -11.02 0.10 -6.81
C ASP A 193 -9.93 0.70 -7.72
N PHE A 194 -8.90 -0.10 -8.00
CA PHE A 194 -7.69 0.35 -8.65
C PHE A 194 -7.66 -0.05 -10.13
N THR A 195 -7.15 0.83 -11.00
CA THR A 195 -7.03 0.48 -12.42
C THR A 195 -5.93 -0.58 -12.56
N PRO A 196 -6.15 -1.71 -13.26
CA PRO A 196 -5.19 -2.81 -13.32
C PRO A 196 -4.03 -2.49 -14.27
N VAL A 197 -3.28 -1.45 -13.97
CA VAL A 197 -2.15 -0.94 -14.75
C VAL A 197 -0.92 -0.95 -13.86
N PHE A 198 0.22 -1.35 -14.41
CA PHE A 198 1.52 -1.12 -13.80
C PHE A 198 2.35 -0.20 -14.67
N MET A 199 3.27 0.51 -14.04
CA MET A 199 4.17 1.44 -14.68
C MET A 199 5.59 1.18 -14.21
N CYS A 200 6.52 1.07 -15.15
CA CYS A 200 7.93 1.05 -14.84
C CYS A 200 8.35 2.43 -14.35
N ASN A 201 8.85 2.48 -13.11
CA ASN A 201 9.25 3.69 -12.41
C ASN A 201 10.09 4.59 -13.32
N PRO A 202 9.53 5.74 -13.77
CA PRO A 202 10.25 6.67 -14.63
C PRO A 202 11.51 7.24 -13.95
N TYR A 203 11.52 7.25 -12.62
CA TYR A 203 12.56 7.78 -11.74
C TYR A 203 13.42 6.69 -11.10
N GLU A 204 13.38 5.46 -11.63
CA GLU A 204 14.16 4.34 -11.11
C GLU A 204 15.67 4.67 -11.11
N MET A 205 16.28 4.59 -9.93
CA MET A 205 17.70 4.87 -9.74
C MET A 205 18.53 3.62 -10.00
N VAL A 206 19.43 3.69 -10.97
CA VAL A 206 20.37 2.62 -11.30
C VAL A 206 21.78 3.16 -11.06
N ASN A 207 22.51 2.54 -10.12
CA ASN A 207 23.86 2.98 -9.71
C ASN A 207 23.93 4.46 -9.30
N GLY A 208 22.90 4.96 -8.61
CA GLY A 208 22.85 6.34 -8.11
C GLY A 208 22.54 7.40 -9.15
N THR A 209 22.10 7.03 -10.35
CA THR A 209 21.64 7.97 -11.40
C THR A 209 20.42 7.42 -12.14
N ASN A 210 19.77 8.26 -12.95
CA ASN A 210 18.71 7.85 -13.85
C ASN A 210 18.61 8.77 -15.08
N ASN A 211 17.84 8.32 -16.08
CA ASN A 211 17.57 9.08 -17.31
C ASN A 211 16.38 10.06 -17.16
N ALA A 212 15.96 10.35 -15.93
CA ALA A 212 14.90 11.29 -15.57
C ALA A 212 15.45 12.53 -14.83
N GLY A 213 16.75 12.81 -14.99
CA GLY A 213 17.39 14.01 -14.44
C GLY A 213 17.87 13.86 -13.00
N GLY A 214 18.07 12.63 -12.51
CA GLY A 214 18.70 12.33 -11.23
C GLY A 214 17.79 12.48 -10.00
N TYR A 215 16.48 12.59 -10.21
CA TYR A 215 15.50 12.65 -9.12
C TYR A 215 15.00 11.25 -8.76
N THR A 216 14.81 10.97 -7.47
CA THR A 216 14.05 9.79 -7.01
C THR A 216 12.55 10.00 -7.21
N LEU A 217 11.76 8.93 -7.06
CA LEU A 217 10.30 9.01 -7.17
C LEU A 217 9.69 9.97 -6.14
N GLU A 218 10.20 9.93 -4.90
CA GLU A 218 9.79 10.80 -3.79
C GLU A 218 10.10 12.27 -4.07
N GLN A 219 11.29 12.53 -4.63
CA GLN A 219 11.69 13.88 -5.02
C GLN A 219 10.86 14.39 -6.20
N ALA A 220 10.45 13.50 -7.11
CA ALA A 220 9.61 13.86 -8.23
C ALA A 220 8.22 14.32 -7.79
N VAL A 221 7.65 13.73 -6.74
CA VAL A 221 6.33 14.10 -6.20
C VAL A 221 6.40 15.36 -5.33
N SER A 222 7.46 15.51 -4.54
CA SER A 222 7.63 16.65 -3.63
C SER A 222 8.11 17.94 -4.31
N ASN A 223 8.79 17.85 -5.46
CA ASN A 223 9.26 19.00 -6.22
C ASN A 223 8.26 19.40 -7.33
N PRO A 224 7.57 20.56 -7.22
CA PRO A 224 6.58 20.98 -8.21
C PRO A 224 7.11 21.07 -9.64
N ALA A 225 8.39 21.42 -9.82
CA ALA A 225 9.00 21.55 -11.14
C ALA A 225 9.21 20.20 -11.84
N VAL A 226 9.42 19.13 -11.06
CA VAL A 226 9.59 17.76 -11.55
C VAL A 226 8.24 17.07 -11.68
N ARG A 227 7.32 17.29 -10.73
CA ARG A 227 5.96 16.71 -10.73
C ARG A 227 5.17 17.02 -12.00
N ARG A 228 5.30 18.25 -12.51
CA ARG A 228 4.61 18.73 -13.73
C ARG A 228 5.17 18.18 -15.06
N ARG A 229 6.20 17.35 -15.04
CA ARG A 229 6.78 16.77 -16.27
C ARG A 229 5.77 15.85 -16.92
N LEU A 230 5.57 16.04 -18.23
CA LEU A 230 4.75 15.11 -19.00
C LEU A 230 5.54 13.83 -19.28
N ILE A 231 4.89 12.68 -19.11
CA ILE A 231 5.47 11.36 -19.32
C ILE A 231 4.67 10.65 -20.40
N GLU A 232 5.34 10.28 -21.48
CA GLU A 232 4.83 9.36 -22.49
C GLU A 232 5.05 7.93 -22.02
N LEU A 233 3.95 7.28 -21.68
CA LEU A 233 3.95 5.87 -21.33
C LEU A 233 3.72 5.04 -22.59
N ARG A 234 4.68 4.18 -22.89
CA ARG A 234 4.54 3.21 -23.97
C ARG A 234 4.20 1.85 -23.43
N LYS A 235 3.29 1.16 -24.10
CA LYS A 235 2.95 -0.20 -23.73
C LYS A 235 4.19 -1.10 -23.90
N VAL A 236 4.43 -2.00 -22.94
CA VAL A 236 5.47 -3.04 -23.11
C VAL A 236 5.09 -3.92 -24.32
N GLY A 237 5.97 -3.96 -25.33
CA GLY A 237 5.80 -4.79 -26.52
C GLY A 237 5.97 -6.28 -26.23
N ASN A 238 5.44 -7.14 -27.09
CA ASN A 238 5.56 -8.59 -26.93
C ASN A 238 7.03 -9.03 -27.01
N GLY A 239 7.58 -9.62 -25.95
CA GLY A 239 8.98 -10.03 -25.89
C GLY A 239 9.99 -8.88 -25.72
N ALA A 240 9.53 -7.64 -25.50
CA ALA A 240 10.40 -6.50 -25.23
C ALA A 240 10.68 -6.36 -23.73
N ALA A 241 11.92 -6.02 -23.37
CA ALA A 241 12.27 -5.67 -22.00
C ALA A 241 11.49 -4.42 -21.56
N ALA A 242 10.89 -4.48 -20.37
CA ALA A 242 10.20 -3.33 -19.81
C ALA A 242 11.22 -2.43 -19.11
N GLY A 243 11.38 -1.19 -19.59
CA GLY A 243 12.27 -0.20 -18.97
C GLY A 243 11.50 1.01 -18.43
N PRO A 244 12.18 1.93 -17.73
CA PRO A 244 11.58 3.15 -17.20
C PRO A 244 10.71 3.88 -18.22
N GLY A 245 9.49 4.24 -17.83
CA GLY A 245 8.49 4.88 -18.70
C GLY A 245 7.67 3.94 -19.58
N ASN A 246 7.83 2.62 -19.44
CA ASN A 246 6.90 1.66 -20.02
C ASN A 246 5.72 1.41 -19.06
N PHE A 247 4.56 1.04 -19.61
CA PHE A 247 3.41 0.58 -18.82
C PHE A 247 2.85 -0.74 -19.36
N GLY A 248 2.14 -1.45 -18.51
CA GLY A 248 1.43 -2.67 -18.88
C GLY A 248 0.22 -2.88 -17.99
N PHE A 249 -0.36 -4.07 -18.06
CA PHE A 249 -1.57 -4.40 -17.35
C PHE A 249 -1.30 -5.45 -16.28
N LEU A 250 -1.98 -5.29 -15.15
CA LEU A 250 -2.06 -6.30 -14.11
C LEU A 250 -3.17 -7.29 -14.45
N GLU A 251 -3.01 -8.52 -14.00
CA GLU A 251 -4.05 -9.54 -14.11
C GLU A 251 -5.26 -9.15 -13.23
N PRO A 252 -6.47 -9.00 -13.81
CA PRO A 252 -7.69 -8.85 -13.02
C PRO A 252 -7.93 -10.09 -12.16
N PRO A 253 -8.62 -9.97 -11.01
CA PRO A 253 -9.04 -11.13 -10.24
C PRO A 253 -9.82 -12.16 -11.08
N PRO A 254 -9.82 -13.45 -10.70
CA PRO A 254 -10.44 -14.53 -11.47
C PRO A 254 -11.92 -14.29 -11.86
N ASP A 255 -12.63 -13.49 -11.07
CA ASP A 255 -14.06 -13.22 -11.23
C ASP A 255 -14.38 -12.12 -12.26
N VAL A 256 -13.38 -11.43 -12.83
CA VAL A 256 -13.55 -10.25 -13.70
C VAL A 256 -13.61 -10.60 -15.20
N GLY A 257 -13.62 -11.89 -15.55
CA GLY A 257 -13.73 -12.36 -16.92
C GLY A 257 -12.41 -12.33 -17.71
N ASN A 258 -12.31 -13.21 -18.71
CA ASN A 258 -11.07 -13.45 -19.44
C ASN A 258 -11.02 -12.70 -20.77
N GLY A 259 -9.82 -12.25 -21.16
CA GLY A 259 -9.57 -11.64 -22.48
C GLY A 259 -9.41 -10.11 -22.51
N ALA A 260 -9.31 -9.60 -23.74
CA ALA A 260 -9.00 -8.22 -24.07
C ALA A 260 -10.07 -7.22 -23.67
N GLN A 261 -11.33 -7.57 -23.95
CA GLN A 261 -12.46 -6.70 -23.76
C GLN A 261 -12.84 -6.58 -22.28
N ALA A 262 -12.76 -7.68 -21.53
CA ALA A 262 -12.93 -7.68 -20.08
C ALA A 262 -11.91 -6.76 -19.41
N LEU A 263 -10.63 -6.84 -19.80
CA LEU A 263 -9.58 -5.94 -19.30
C LEU A 263 -9.87 -4.47 -19.66
N ALA A 264 -10.29 -4.19 -20.89
CA ALA A 264 -10.66 -2.83 -21.31
C ALA A 264 -11.84 -2.28 -20.51
N GLN A 265 -12.83 -3.11 -20.19
CA GLN A 265 -13.94 -2.75 -19.30
C GLN A 265 -13.46 -2.48 -17.88
N THR A 266 -12.57 -3.31 -17.31
CA THR A 266 -11.97 -3.06 -15.99
C THR A 266 -11.18 -1.75 -15.97
N ILE A 267 -10.47 -1.40 -17.04
CA ILE A 267 -9.74 -0.14 -17.17
C ILE A 267 -10.71 1.04 -17.35
N ALA A 268 -11.82 0.84 -18.06
CA ALA A 268 -12.79 1.89 -18.32
C ALA A 268 -13.72 2.14 -17.13
N THR A 269 -13.92 1.20 -16.22
CA THR A 269 -14.79 1.40 -15.04
C THR A 269 -14.15 2.31 -14.00
N SER A 270 -14.99 2.95 -13.18
CA SER A 270 -14.58 3.88 -12.11
C SER A 270 -14.42 3.21 -10.73
N THR A 271 -14.99 2.03 -10.58
CA THR A 271 -14.91 1.14 -9.41
C THR A 271 -14.59 -0.29 -9.88
N PRO A 272 -13.35 -0.55 -10.34
CA PRO A 272 -12.94 -1.88 -10.77
C PRO A 272 -13.07 -2.89 -9.63
N ILE A 273 -13.67 -4.05 -9.91
CA ILE A 273 -13.78 -5.14 -8.93
C ILE A 273 -12.39 -5.80 -8.83
N GLY A 274 -11.60 -5.41 -7.83
CA GLY A 274 -10.31 -6.05 -7.54
C GLY A 274 -9.45 -5.27 -6.57
N CYS A 275 -8.75 -6.01 -5.71
CA CYS A 275 -7.75 -5.48 -4.81
C CYS A 275 -6.36 -6.03 -5.19
N TYR A 276 -5.37 -5.15 -5.24
CA TYR A 276 -3.98 -5.48 -5.57
C TYR A 276 -3.10 -5.26 -4.34
N ASN A 277 -2.37 -6.29 -3.95
CA ASN A 277 -1.44 -6.24 -2.83
C ASN A 277 -0.06 -5.75 -3.32
N SER A 278 0.57 -4.85 -2.56
CA SER A 278 1.90 -4.31 -2.88
C SER A 278 3.00 -5.37 -2.93
N ALA A 279 2.80 -6.51 -2.28
CA ALA A 279 3.79 -7.58 -2.21
C ALA A 279 3.85 -8.48 -3.45
N ASN A 280 2.74 -8.62 -4.20
CA ASN A 280 2.64 -9.68 -5.20
C ASN A 280 1.64 -9.38 -6.32
N VAL A 281 1.93 -8.35 -7.12
CA VAL A 281 1.17 -8.12 -8.36
C VAL A 281 1.61 -9.09 -9.47
N THR A 282 0.66 -9.46 -10.33
CA THR A 282 0.88 -10.35 -11.49
C THR A 282 0.57 -9.59 -12.78
N THR A 283 1.45 -9.68 -13.78
CA THR A 283 1.26 -9.03 -15.08
C THR A 283 0.38 -9.86 -16.02
N LYS A 284 -0.45 -9.19 -16.82
CA LYS A 284 -1.26 -9.80 -17.87
C LYS A 284 -0.63 -9.59 -19.24
N THR A 285 -0.52 -10.67 -20.01
CA THR A 285 -0.08 -10.64 -21.41
C THR A 285 -1.25 -10.41 -22.37
N GLY A 286 -1.05 -9.66 -23.45
CA GLY A 286 -2.07 -9.53 -24.51
C GLY A 286 -1.99 -8.27 -25.37
N GLN A 287 -2.17 -8.43 -26.68
CA GLN A 287 -2.20 -7.37 -27.68
C GLN A 287 -3.61 -6.80 -27.87
N ASN A 288 -3.95 -5.76 -27.11
CA ASN A 288 -5.32 -5.20 -27.09
C ASN A 288 -5.34 -3.68 -27.33
N ALA A 289 -4.53 -3.16 -28.26
CA ALA A 289 -4.36 -1.71 -28.45
C ALA A 289 -5.68 -0.96 -28.75
N GLY A 290 -6.59 -1.55 -29.54
CA GLY A 290 -7.90 -0.96 -29.87
C GLY A 290 -8.83 -0.81 -28.66
N PRO A 291 -9.23 -1.91 -27.99
CA PRO A 291 -10.08 -1.84 -26.80
C PRO A 291 -9.52 -0.97 -25.67
N VAL A 292 -8.20 -0.98 -25.47
CA VAL A 292 -7.51 -0.13 -24.48
C VAL A 292 -7.58 1.35 -24.87
N GLN A 293 -7.37 1.68 -26.14
CA GLN A 293 -7.56 3.05 -26.64
C GLN A 293 -8.98 3.54 -26.33
N ASP A 294 -9.99 2.74 -26.65
CA ASP A 294 -11.38 3.07 -26.38
C ASP A 294 -11.63 3.27 -24.87
N ALA A 295 -11.07 2.41 -24.01
CA ALA A 295 -11.16 2.52 -22.55
C ALA A 295 -10.57 3.83 -21.98
N PHE A 296 -9.50 4.34 -22.57
CA PHE A 296 -8.96 5.66 -22.21
C PHE A 296 -9.80 6.80 -22.82
N ASN A 297 -10.25 6.65 -24.05
CA ASN A 297 -10.93 7.70 -24.80
C ASN A 297 -12.36 7.98 -24.33
N VAL A 298 -13.07 7.00 -23.75
CA VAL A 298 -14.38 7.25 -23.13
C VAL A 298 -14.29 8.28 -22.00
N ARG A 299 -13.14 8.37 -21.28
CA ARG A 299 -12.87 9.40 -20.25
C ARG A 299 -12.89 10.81 -20.83
N PHE A 300 -12.61 10.95 -22.13
CA PHE A 300 -12.64 12.19 -22.89
C PHE A 300 -13.97 12.43 -23.61
N GLY A 301 -15.01 11.65 -23.36
CA GLY A 301 -16.29 11.79 -24.07
C GLY A 301 -16.16 11.48 -25.55
N ILE A 302 -15.28 10.55 -25.90
CA ILE A 302 -15.11 10.01 -27.24
C ILE A 302 -15.76 8.62 -27.26
N GLY A 303 -16.70 8.42 -28.18
CA GLY A 303 -17.40 7.16 -28.34
C GLY A 303 -16.45 6.04 -28.76
N ALA A 304 -16.56 4.89 -28.09
CA ALA A 304 -15.83 3.67 -28.43
C ALA A 304 -16.43 2.96 -29.65
N ASN A 305 -15.72 1.97 -30.18
CA ASN A 305 -16.25 1.11 -31.24
C ASN A 305 -17.12 -0.02 -30.67
N GLY A 306 -18.35 -0.14 -31.19
CA GLY A 306 -19.32 -1.15 -30.74
C GLY A 306 -19.98 -0.81 -29.40
N ASN A 307 -20.68 -1.79 -28.83
CA ASN A 307 -21.63 -1.59 -27.72
C ASN A 307 -21.07 -1.98 -26.35
N HIS A 308 -19.75 -1.86 -26.16
CA HIS A 308 -19.09 -2.40 -24.97
C HIS A 308 -19.02 -1.46 -23.77
N PHE A 309 -19.32 -0.17 -23.98
CA PHE A 309 -19.21 0.90 -23.00
C PHE A 309 -20.53 1.70 -22.90
N ASP A 310 -21.66 1.00 -23.04
CA ASP A 310 -23.01 1.60 -23.16
C ASP A 310 -23.73 1.80 -21.82
N SER A 311 -23.02 1.58 -20.71
CA SER A 311 -23.56 1.73 -19.36
C SER A 311 -23.01 3.01 -18.67
N PRO A 312 -23.76 3.61 -17.72
CA PRO A 312 -23.36 4.86 -17.06
C PRO A 312 -22.00 4.82 -16.34
N GLU A 313 -21.54 3.66 -15.89
CA GLU A 313 -20.24 3.48 -15.23
C GLU A 313 -19.03 3.80 -16.12
N TYR A 314 -19.22 3.75 -17.46
CA TYR A 314 -18.23 4.10 -18.48
C TYR A 314 -18.33 5.57 -18.92
N GLY A 315 -19.12 6.37 -18.20
CA GLY A 315 -19.30 7.78 -18.44
C GLY A 315 -17.98 8.56 -18.54
N PRO A 316 -17.99 9.67 -19.29
CA PRO A 316 -16.84 10.55 -19.41
C PRO A 316 -16.51 11.25 -18.10
N ALA A 317 -15.34 11.89 -18.06
CA ALA A 317 -14.99 12.80 -16.99
C ALA A 317 -15.93 14.02 -16.95
N ALA A 318 -16.02 14.67 -15.80
CA ALA A 318 -16.74 15.92 -15.63
C ALA A 318 -16.23 17.03 -16.57
N ASN A 319 -14.94 17.01 -16.91
CA ASN A 319 -14.33 17.89 -17.90
C ASN A 319 -13.65 17.06 -19.01
N VAL A 320 -14.15 17.18 -20.24
CA VAL A 320 -13.68 16.47 -21.43
C VAL A 320 -12.85 17.33 -22.40
N ARG A 321 -12.44 18.54 -22.02
CA ARG A 321 -11.62 19.41 -22.89
C ARG A 321 -10.34 18.70 -23.32
N LYS A 322 -10.08 18.70 -24.63
CA LYS A 322 -9.03 17.88 -25.28
C LYS A 322 -8.35 18.58 -26.45
N GLY A 323 -8.75 19.82 -26.77
CA GLY A 323 -8.23 20.55 -27.92
C GLY A 323 -8.90 20.20 -29.23
N ALA A 324 -10.11 19.62 -29.20
CA ALA A 324 -10.76 19.13 -30.40
C ALA A 324 -12.22 19.57 -30.50
N ILE A 325 -12.63 19.86 -31.73
CA ILE A 325 -14.03 20.06 -32.08
C ILE A 325 -14.50 18.98 -33.04
N ARG A 326 -15.80 18.73 -33.01
CA ARG A 326 -16.43 17.82 -33.93
C ARG A 326 -16.59 18.49 -35.29
N THR A 327 -16.03 17.89 -36.33
CA THR A 327 -16.13 18.37 -37.72
C THR A 327 -17.04 17.50 -38.59
N THR A 328 -17.30 16.26 -38.19
CA THR A 328 -18.17 15.32 -38.93
C THR A 328 -19.08 14.49 -38.00
N GLY A 329 -20.05 13.76 -38.58
CA GLY A 329 -21.01 12.93 -37.86
C GLY A 329 -22.18 13.70 -37.22
N SER A 330 -23.17 12.97 -36.67
CA SER A 330 -24.41 13.54 -36.12
C SER A 330 -24.31 14.00 -34.67
N ALA A 331 -24.72 15.24 -34.37
CA ALA A 331 -24.77 15.80 -33.00
C ALA A 331 -25.53 14.93 -31.98
N ASN A 332 -26.44 14.07 -32.45
CA ASN A 332 -27.21 13.13 -31.61
C ASN A 332 -26.45 11.85 -31.24
N GLN A 333 -25.16 11.76 -31.57
CA GLN A 333 -24.30 10.63 -31.25
C GLN A 333 -23.06 11.12 -30.50
N CYS A 334 -22.61 10.33 -29.52
CA CYS A 334 -21.30 10.55 -28.90
C CYS A 334 -20.21 10.56 -29.99
N PRO A 335 -19.32 11.56 -30.03
CA PRO A 335 -18.37 11.70 -31.14
C PRO A 335 -17.29 10.60 -31.06
N SER A 336 -17.14 9.81 -32.11
CA SER A 336 -16.00 8.91 -32.31
C SER A 336 -14.73 9.69 -32.68
N MET A 337 -13.55 9.07 -32.54
CA MET A 337 -12.26 9.74 -32.77
C MET A 337 -12.14 10.38 -34.16
N ASN A 338 -12.61 9.69 -35.20
CA ASN A 338 -12.60 10.18 -36.59
C ASN A 338 -13.56 11.35 -36.86
N HIS A 339 -14.46 11.67 -35.92
CA HIS A 339 -15.35 12.82 -36.01
C HIS A 339 -14.72 14.11 -35.47
N LEU A 340 -13.57 14.01 -34.81
CA LEU A 340 -12.91 15.10 -34.10
C LEU A 340 -11.70 15.61 -34.89
N SER A 341 -11.58 16.93 -34.98
CA SER A 341 -10.37 17.60 -35.48
C SER A 341 -9.62 18.24 -34.31
N PHE A 342 -8.32 17.99 -34.24
CA PHE A 342 -7.41 18.47 -33.20
C PHE A 342 -6.49 19.61 -33.67
N THR A 343 -6.71 20.09 -34.89
CA THR A 343 -5.86 21.09 -35.56
C THR A 343 -6.60 22.39 -35.85
N GLU A 344 -7.86 22.48 -35.44
CA GLU A 344 -8.69 23.67 -35.66
C GLU A 344 -8.15 24.86 -34.88
N ALA A 345 -8.23 26.04 -35.48
CA ALA A 345 -7.77 27.25 -34.83
C ALA A 345 -8.65 27.57 -33.61
N GLY A 346 -8.01 28.04 -32.54
CA GLY A 346 -8.69 28.49 -31.34
C GLY A 346 -9.13 27.39 -30.37
N THR A 347 -8.79 26.13 -30.63
CA THR A 347 -8.91 25.03 -29.66
C THR A 347 -7.53 24.68 -29.10
N MET A 348 -7.46 24.33 -27.83
CA MET A 348 -6.19 23.89 -27.23
C MET A 348 -6.43 22.88 -26.11
N GLY A 349 -5.92 21.67 -26.30
CA GLY A 349 -5.82 20.68 -25.24
C GLY A 349 -4.72 21.07 -24.26
N LEU A 350 -4.60 20.38 -23.13
CA LEU A 350 -3.49 20.63 -22.21
C LEU A 350 -2.16 20.41 -22.96
N PRO A 351 -1.35 21.46 -23.18
CA PRO A 351 -0.19 21.37 -24.06
C PRO A 351 0.83 20.38 -23.53
N ARG A 352 1.52 19.68 -24.44
CA ARG A 352 2.74 18.93 -24.10
C ARG A 352 3.87 19.89 -23.68
N ASP A 353 4.89 19.33 -23.03
CA ASP A 353 6.11 20.08 -22.70
C ASP A 353 6.81 20.50 -24.01
N ALA A 354 7.45 21.67 -24.00
CA ALA A 354 8.11 22.22 -25.19
C ALA A 354 9.32 21.37 -25.62
N THR A 355 9.97 20.71 -24.67
CA THR A 355 11.11 19.82 -24.91
C THR A 355 10.92 18.51 -24.16
N THR A 356 11.48 17.42 -24.69
CA THR A 356 11.48 16.09 -24.06
C THR A 356 12.90 15.56 -23.82
N PRO A 357 13.67 16.17 -22.92
CA PRO A 357 15.09 15.84 -22.76
C PRO A 357 15.33 14.50 -22.04
N TYR A 358 14.31 13.91 -21.42
CA TYR A 358 14.43 12.75 -20.56
C TYR A 358 13.84 11.48 -21.19
N LEU A 359 14.27 10.32 -20.68
CA LEU A 359 13.81 8.99 -21.11
C LEU A 359 13.88 8.75 -22.64
N GLY A 360 14.85 9.37 -23.32
CA GLY A 360 15.03 9.25 -24.77
C GLY A 360 13.92 9.92 -25.58
N GLY A 361 13.40 11.06 -25.12
CA GLY A 361 12.33 11.78 -25.80
C GLY A 361 10.93 11.55 -25.22
N ARG A 362 10.81 10.70 -24.19
CA ARG A 362 9.53 10.25 -23.62
C ARG A 362 9.12 10.99 -22.35
N MET A 363 9.98 11.86 -21.82
CA MET A 363 9.63 12.69 -20.67
C MET A 363 10.05 14.12 -20.92
N GLY A 364 9.11 15.01 -20.65
CA GLY A 364 9.26 16.45 -20.78
C GLY A 364 10.03 17.10 -19.64
N ASP A 365 10.34 18.38 -19.81
CA ASP A 365 11.02 19.20 -18.80
C ASP A 365 10.05 19.88 -17.81
N GLY A 366 8.74 19.70 -17.99
CA GLY A 366 7.69 20.33 -17.20
C GLY A 366 7.35 21.75 -17.62
N ASN A 367 7.98 22.29 -18.67
CA ASN A 367 7.71 23.62 -19.19
C ASN A 367 6.68 23.56 -20.32
N TRP A 368 5.42 23.67 -19.93
CA TRP A 368 4.29 23.68 -20.86
C TRP A 368 3.72 25.10 -21.06
N ASN A 369 3.06 25.30 -22.20
CA ASN A 369 2.52 26.60 -22.62
C ASN A 369 1.20 26.94 -21.90
N PHE A 370 1.27 27.14 -20.57
CA PHE A 370 0.12 27.53 -19.74
C PHE A 370 -0.54 28.84 -20.21
N SER A 371 0.25 29.87 -20.54
CA SER A 371 -0.30 31.16 -20.99
C SER A 371 -1.09 31.02 -22.28
N GLY A 372 -0.57 30.27 -23.26
CA GLY A 372 -1.28 29.99 -24.51
C GLY A 372 -2.52 29.12 -24.31
N TYR A 373 -2.46 28.13 -23.42
CA TYR A 373 -3.63 27.34 -23.05
C TYR A 373 -4.73 28.19 -22.44
N TRP A 374 -4.37 29.03 -21.47
CA TRP A 374 -5.32 29.85 -20.75
C TRP A 374 -5.96 30.91 -21.65
N SER A 375 -5.16 31.62 -22.43
CA SER A 375 -5.68 32.65 -23.36
C SER A 375 -6.59 32.05 -24.43
N THR A 376 -6.28 30.85 -24.94
CA THR A 376 -7.08 30.18 -25.98
C THR A 376 -8.41 29.67 -25.45
N ASN A 377 -8.42 29.14 -24.22
CA ASN A 377 -9.60 28.46 -23.66
C ASN A 377 -10.49 29.34 -22.80
N PHE A 378 -9.92 30.34 -22.12
CA PHE A 378 -10.61 31.15 -21.10
C PHE A 378 -10.40 32.65 -21.26
N GLY A 379 -9.60 33.09 -22.25
CA GLY A 379 -9.35 34.50 -22.51
C GLY A 379 -8.76 35.21 -21.29
N SER A 380 -9.49 36.18 -20.75
CA SER A 380 -9.09 36.99 -19.58
C SER A 380 -9.66 36.49 -18.25
N ALA A 381 -10.20 35.26 -18.19
CA ALA A 381 -10.67 34.68 -16.93
C ALA A 381 -9.56 34.66 -15.88
N ALA A 382 -9.90 34.92 -14.62
CA ALA A 382 -8.95 34.94 -13.53
C ALA A 382 -8.47 33.53 -13.15
N TYR A 383 -7.19 33.42 -12.80
CA TYR A 383 -6.54 32.24 -12.21
C TYR A 383 -5.67 32.68 -11.03
N PRO A 384 -5.21 31.75 -10.18
CA PRO A 384 -4.34 32.07 -9.06
C PRO A 384 -3.07 32.78 -9.52
N THR A 385 -2.80 33.99 -9.01
CA THR A 385 -1.63 34.80 -9.41
C THR A 385 -0.29 34.11 -9.13
N ALA A 386 -0.26 33.15 -8.19
CA ALA A 386 0.93 32.34 -7.92
C ALA A 386 1.37 31.51 -9.14
N TRP A 387 0.48 31.25 -10.11
CA TRP A 387 0.78 30.49 -11.33
C TRP A 387 1.66 31.24 -12.33
N ASP A 388 1.74 32.56 -12.21
CA ASP A 388 2.66 33.39 -13.01
C ASP A 388 4.12 33.18 -12.61
N THR A 389 4.37 32.93 -11.32
CA THR A 389 5.71 32.69 -10.78
C THR A 389 6.03 31.21 -10.66
N THR A 390 5.04 30.41 -10.25
CA THR A 390 5.15 28.96 -10.05
C THR A 390 4.15 28.28 -10.96
N LYS A 391 4.58 27.97 -12.18
CA LYS A 391 3.72 27.37 -13.19
C LYS A 391 3.05 26.09 -12.65
N PRO A 392 1.72 25.97 -12.79
CA PRO A 392 0.95 24.88 -12.22
C PRO A 392 1.19 23.56 -12.95
N THR A 393 0.80 22.45 -12.31
CA THR A 393 0.62 21.17 -12.99
C THR A 393 -0.63 21.22 -13.88
N ARG A 394 -0.71 20.37 -14.89
CA ARG A 394 -1.92 20.26 -15.73
C ARG A 394 -3.09 19.75 -14.92
N TYR A 395 -2.85 18.88 -13.94
CA TYR A 395 -3.90 18.39 -13.04
C TYR A 395 -4.47 19.53 -12.18
N GLU A 396 -3.63 20.42 -11.64
CA GLU A 396 -4.08 21.60 -10.88
C GLU A 396 -4.98 22.51 -11.72
N VAL A 397 -4.61 22.75 -12.99
CA VAL A 397 -5.41 23.53 -13.94
C VAL A 397 -6.74 22.84 -14.22
N TYR A 398 -6.72 21.54 -14.52
CA TYR A 398 -7.94 20.75 -14.74
C TYR A 398 -8.90 20.77 -13.54
N ARG A 399 -8.37 20.64 -12.31
CA ARG A 399 -9.17 20.72 -11.09
C ARG A 399 -9.74 22.12 -10.87
N TYR A 400 -8.95 23.16 -11.14
CA TYR A 400 -9.39 24.54 -11.04
C TYR A 400 -10.53 24.86 -12.02
N GLU A 401 -10.46 24.35 -13.25
CA GLU A 401 -11.54 24.49 -14.23
C GLU A 401 -12.87 23.93 -13.72
N ILE A 402 -12.81 22.77 -13.06
CA ILE A 402 -13.99 22.12 -12.46
C ILE A 402 -14.51 22.93 -11.28
N SER A 403 -13.66 23.27 -10.32
CA SER A 403 -14.08 23.92 -9.07
C SER A 403 -14.55 25.36 -9.26
N ASN A 404 -14.12 26.05 -10.31
CA ASN A 404 -14.52 27.43 -10.62
C ASN A 404 -15.59 27.52 -11.71
N GLY A 405 -16.18 26.40 -12.12
CA GLY A 405 -17.27 26.39 -13.11
C GLY A 405 -16.84 26.80 -14.52
N LEU A 406 -15.56 26.65 -14.87
CA LEU A 406 -15.03 27.04 -16.18
C LEU A 406 -15.22 25.97 -17.26
N VAL A 407 -15.63 24.76 -16.89
CA VAL A 407 -15.81 23.61 -17.81
C VAL A 407 -16.67 23.96 -19.02
N GLY A 408 -17.77 24.69 -18.83
CA GLY A 408 -18.68 25.10 -19.91
C GLY A 408 -18.21 26.29 -20.75
N THR A 409 -17.07 26.90 -20.45
CA THR A 409 -16.55 28.07 -21.16
C THR A 409 -16.08 27.66 -22.55
N ALA A 410 -16.61 28.29 -23.61
CA ALA A 410 -16.14 28.04 -24.97
C ALA A 410 -14.74 28.64 -25.16
N SER A 411 -13.83 27.83 -25.69
CA SER A 411 -12.57 28.34 -26.25
C SER A 411 -12.82 29.27 -27.44
N THR A 412 -11.79 29.98 -27.90
CA THR A 412 -11.88 30.85 -29.08
C THR A 412 -12.34 30.12 -30.36
N GLY A 413 -12.09 28.80 -30.46
CA GLY A 413 -12.54 27.92 -31.54
C GLY A 413 -13.85 27.19 -31.26
N GLY A 414 -14.51 27.45 -30.13
CA GLY A 414 -15.83 26.91 -29.78
C GLY A 414 -15.83 25.57 -29.03
N GLU A 415 -14.68 24.98 -28.74
CA GLU A 415 -14.61 23.79 -27.85
C GLU A 415 -15.03 24.15 -26.43
N ILE A 416 -15.88 23.32 -25.83
CA ILE A 416 -16.22 23.34 -24.40
C ILE A 416 -15.75 22.04 -23.72
N GLY A 417 -15.52 22.10 -22.41
CA GLY A 417 -15.19 20.94 -21.59
C GLY A 417 -16.40 20.13 -21.13
N THR A 418 -17.63 20.62 -21.30
CA THR A 418 -18.84 19.89 -20.93
C THR A 418 -19.04 18.67 -21.84
N PRO A 419 -19.22 17.45 -21.29
CA PRO A 419 -19.49 16.27 -22.09
C PRO A 419 -20.75 16.40 -22.96
N SER A 420 -20.73 15.79 -24.14
CA SER A 420 -21.91 15.75 -25.01
C SER A 420 -23.04 14.98 -24.33
N ALA A 421 -24.26 15.51 -24.40
CA ALA A 421 -25.47 14.84 -23.92
C ALA A 421 -25.80 13.54 -24.70
N ALA A 422 -25.16 13.33 -25.86
CA ALA A 422 -25.27 12.11 -26.64
C ALA A 422 -24.29 10.99 -26.20
N CYS A 423 -23.42 11.27 -25.23
CA CYS A 423 -22.58 10.27 -24.56
C CYS A 423 -23.26 9.76 -23.29
N GLN A 424 -22.67 8.74 -22.65
CA GLN A 424 -23.05 8.33 -21.31
C GLN A 424 -22.99 9.51 -20.31
N PRO A 425 -23.82 9.51 -19.26
CA PRO A 425 -23.77 10.55 -18.23
C PRO A 425 -22.37 10.66 -17.61
N PRO A 426 -21.86 11.87 -17.31
CA PRO A 426 -20.54 12.01 -16.71
C PRO A 426 -20.47 11.38 -15.32
N VAL A 427 -19.36 10.68 -15.04
CA VAL A 427 -19.07 10.17 -13.71
C VAL A 427 -18.39 11.28 -12.90
N THR A 428 -19.00 11.65 -11.78
CA THR A 428 -18.55 12.75 -10.91
C THR A 428 -18.14 12.30 -9.51
N THR A 429 -18.39 11.04 -9.16
CA THR A 429 -18.01 10.45 -7.86
C THR A 429 -16.50 10.28 -7.71
N VAL A 430 -15.79 10.11 -8.82
CA VAL A 430 -14.33 10.02 -8.88
C VAL A 430 -13.80 10.78 -10.09
N ASP A 431 -12.52 11.14 -10.04
CA ASP A 431 -11.88 11.84 -11.15
C ASP A 431 -11.49 10.87 -12.26
N ARG A 432 -12.32 10.78 -13.30
CA ARG A 432 -12.15 9.89 -14.46
C ARG A 432 -10.89 10.13 -15.28
N ARG A 433 -10.17 11.23 -15.10
CA ARG A 433 -8.87 11.44 -15.77
C ARG A 433 -7.67 10.98 -14.95
N LEU A 434 -7.86 10.57 -13.70
CA LEU A 434 -6.82 9.90 -12.94
C LEU A 434 -6.78 8.41 -13.30
N LEU A 435 -5.58 7.95 -13.59
CA LEU A 435 -5.22 6.54 -13.68
C LEU A 435 -4.45 6.19 -12.42
N TYR A 436 -4.82 5.08 -11.81
CA TYR A 436 -4.15 4.58 -10.63
C TYR A 436 -3.37 3.34 -11.06
N GLY A 437 -2.05 3.33 -10.81
CA GLY A 437 -1.18 2.26 -11.28
C GLY A 437 -0.10 1.86 -10.25
N ALA A 438 0.26 0.57 -10.23
CA ALA A 438 1.39 0.10 -9.44
C ALA A 438 2.69 0.56 -10.11
N ILE A 439 3.60 1.17 -9.35
CA ILE A 439 4.91 1.59 -9.82
C ILE A 439 5.91 0.49 -9.49
N LEU A 440 6.62 -0.01 -10.51
CA LEU A 440 7.58 -1.11 -10.39
C LEU A 440 8.98 -0.61 -10.78
N ASN A 441 10.00 -0.98 -10.01
CA ASN A 441 11.41 -0.80 -10.40
C ASN A 441 11.81 -1.87 -11.42
N CYS A 442 11.39 -1.68 -12.67
CA CYS A 442 11.50 -2.68 -13.74
C CYS A 442 12.94 -3.10 -14.05
N THR A 443 13.91 -2.19 -13.97
CA THR A 443 15.33 -2.49 -14.21
C THR A 443 15.88 -3.37 -13.09
N ALA A 444 15.53 -3.09 -11.83
CA ALA A 444 15.90 -3.89 -10.68
C ALA A 444 15.23 -5.27 -10.72
N LEU A 445 13.96 -5.34 -11.14
CA LEU A 445 13.25 -6.60 -11.34
C LEU A 445 13.90 -7.46 -12.42
N GLU A 446 14.27 -6.87 -13.55
CA GLU A 446 14.96 -7.57 -14.63
C GLU A 446 16.33 -8.07 -14.18
N ALA A 447 17.09 -7.26 -13.43
CA ALA A 447 18.37 -7.67 -12.83
C ALA A 447 18.21 -8.82 -11.81
N ALA A 448 17.07 -8.89 -11.12
CA ALA A 448 16.71 -9.98 -10.21
C ALA A 448 16.17 -11.24 -10.93
N GLY A 449 16.13 -11.25 -12.27
CA GLY A 449 15.64 -12.37 -13.07
C GLY A 449 14.12 -12.35 -13.33
N ASN A 450 13.41 -11.31 -12.90
CA ASN A 450 11.98 -11.11 -13.13
C ASN A 450 11.75 -10.30 -14.41
N GLY A 451 12.01 -10.91 -15.56
CA GLY A 451 11.76 -10.29 -16.85
C GLY A 451 10.27 -9.93 -17.03
N LEU A 452 9.98 -8.69 -17.42
CA LEU A 452 8.60 -8.19 -17.59
C LEU A 452 8.08 -8.33 -19.04
N SER A 453 8.76 -9.12 -19.87
CA SER A 453 8.41 -9.37 -21.26
C SER A 453 7.27 -10.38 -21.44
N GLY A 454 6.59 -10.77 -20.37
CA GLY A 454 5.60 -11.86 -20.34
C GLY A 454 4.69 -11.83 -19.10
N HIS A 455 4.11 -12.99 -18.77
CA HIS A 455 3.34 -13.20 -17.54
C HIS A 455 4.32 -13.45 -16.40
N SER A 456 4.37 -12.51 -15.48
CA SER A 456 5.31 -12.50 -14.36
C SER A 456 4.50 -12.34 -13.08
N THR A 457 4.74 -13.24 -12.13
CA THR A 457 3.99 -13.34 -10.86
C THR A 457 4.84 -12.85 -9.70
N ASN A 458 4.18 -12.47 -8.61
CA ASN A 458 4.83 -12.09 -7.34
C ASN A 458 5.83 -10.94 -7.48
N LEU A 459 5.48 -9.92 -8.28
CA LEU A 459 6.33 -8.75 -8.44
C LEU A 459 6.13 -7.79 -7.26
N PRO A 460 7.22 -7.36 -6.58
CA PRO A 460 7.13 -6.33 -5.55
C PRO A 460 6.81 -4.97 -6.18
N VAL A 461 5.86 -4.27 -5.58
CA VAL A 461 5.48 -2.89 -5.93
C VAL A 461 6.34 -1.92 -5.12
N GLU A 462 6.92 -0.92 -5.80
CA GLU A 462 7.69 0.15 -5.16
C GLU A 462 6.74 1.14 -4.46
N ALA A 463 5.71 1.58 -5.18
CA ALA A 463 4.65 2.45 -4.68
C ALA A 463 3.41 2.29 -5.56
N PHE A 464 2.24 2.68 -5.07
CA PHE A 464 1.10 2.96 -5.94
C PHE A 464 1.09 4.45 -6.29
N GLY A 465 0.74 4.79 -7.53
CA GLY A 465 0.72 6.18 -7.99
C GLY A 465 -0.59 6.55 -8.67
N SER A 466 -0.92 7.84 -8.62
CA SER A 466 -1.95 8.46 -9.45
C SER A 466 -1.31 9.28 -10.57
N PHE A 467 -1.87 9.13 -11.76
CA PHE A 467 -1.38 9.71 -12.99
C PHE A 467 -2.51 10.40 -13.72
N PHE A 468 -2.37 11.68 -14.00
CA PHE A 468 -3.38 12.44 -14.71
C PHE A 468 -3.21 12.29 -16.22
N LEU A 469 -4.26 11.81 -16.88
CA LEU A 469 -4.34 11.65 -18.33
C LEU A 469 -4.63 12.99 -19.00
N THR A 470 -3.66 13.49 -19.75
CA THR A 470 -3.69 14.87 -20.28
C THR A 470 -4.40 15.01 -21.62
N GLU A 471 -4.35 13.97 -22.45
CA GLU A 471 -4.96 13.94 -23.78
C GLU A 471 -5.44 12.54 -24.17
N PRO A 472 -6.39 12.43 -25.12
CA PRO A 472 -6.87 11.14 -25.60
C PRO A 472 -5.80 10.40 -26.41
N VAL A 473 -5.92 9.07 -26.46
CA VAL A 473 -5.05 8.20 -27.26
C VAL A 473 -5.46 8.32 -28.72
N ARG A 474 -4.59 8.93 -29.53
CA ARG A 474 -4.89 9.32 -30.93
C ARG A 474 -4.89 8.15 -31.93
N SER A 475 -4.06 7.13 -31.72
CA SER A 475 -4.00 5.97 -32.61
C SER A 475 -3.68 4.68 -31.86
N ALA A 476 -4.37 3.59 -32.23
CA ALA A 476 -4.03 2.22 -31.81
C ALA A 476 -2.74 1.71 -32.47
N SER A 477 -2.30 2.31 -33.59
CA SER A 477 -1.10 1.89 -34.34
C SER A 477 0.22 2.40 -33.73
N GLU A 478 0.16 3.32 -32.75
CA GLU A 478 1.33 3.86 -32.04
C GLU A 478 1.43 3.29 -30.62
N ASP A 479 1.28 1.96 -30.51
CA ASP A 479 1.33 1.19 -29.25
C ASP A 479 0.35 1.67 -28.16
N ALA A 480 -0.67 2.46 -28.55
CA ALA A 480 -1.60 3.14 -27.65
C ALA A 480 -0.87 3.94 -26.54
N SER A 481 0.18 4.69 -26.93
CA SER A 481 0.95 5.51 -25.99
C SER A 481 0.05 6.52 -25.24
N VAL A 482 0.26 6.64 -23.94
CA VAL A 482 -0.58 7.43 -23.03
C VAL A 482 0.24 8.57 -22.46
N MET A 483 -0.25 9.80 -22.56
CA MET A 483 0.42 10.98 -22.01
C MET A 483 -0.11 11.30 -20.63
N VAL A 484 0.73 11.10 -19.62
CA VAL A 484 0.36 11.31 -18.21
C VAL A 484 1.25 12.31 -17.50
N GLU A 485 0.71 12.89 -16.44
CA GLU A 485 1.44 13.69 -15.47
C GLU A 485 1.35 13.01 -14.10
N LEU A 486 2.46 12.87 -13.37
CA LEU A 486 2.45 12.28 -12.03
C LEU A 486 1.74 13.22 -11.06
N VAL A 487 0.74 12.72 -10.33
CA VAL A 487 -0.05 13.50 -9.38
C VAL A 487 0.40 13.22 -7.96
N ASP A 488 0.40 11.94 -7.57
CA ASP A 488 0.75 11.51 -6.22
C ASP A 488 1.28 10.07 -6.19
N VAL A 489 1.94 9.70 -5.09
CA VAL A 489 2.36 8.33 -4.78
C VAL A 489 2.06 7.98 -3.33
N THR A 490 1.91 6.70 -3.04
CA THR A 490 1.78 6.18 -1.67
C THR A 490 3.12 6.25 -0.93
N GLY A 491 3.08 6.27 0.40
CA GLY A 491 4.27 6.32 1.25
C GLY A 491 4.63 7.73 1.72
N GLY A 492 5.71 7.85 2.50
CA GLY A 492 6.02 9.05 3.29
C GLY A 492 6.31 10.35 2.52
N ALA A 493 6.46 10.29 1.19
CA ALA A 493 6.65 11.46 0.32
C ALA A 493 5.40 11.84 -0.48
N GLY A 494 4.31 11.07 -0.35
CA GLY A 494 3.02 11.34 -0.96
C GLY A 494 2.35 12.59 -0.39
N GLN A 495 1.37 13.09 -1.13
CA GLN A 495 0.49 14.21 -0.75
C GLN A 495 -0.77 13.72 -0.02
N GLY A 496 -0.86 12.42 0.29
CA GLY A 496 -1.97 11.79 1.03
C GLY A 496 -3.27 11.65 0.22
N THR A 497 -3.25 11.92 -1.09
CA THR A 497 -4.47 11.80 -1.92
C THR A 497 -4.83 10.35 -2.21
N LEU A 498 -3.87 9.44 -2.01
CA LEU A 498 -4.04 8.00 -2.20
C LEU A 498 -4.40 7.25 -0.92
N ASP A 499 -4.39 7.89 0.24
CA ASP A 499 -4.60 7.24 1.54
C ASP A 499 -5.97 6.57 1.64
N ASN A 500 -6.99 7.15 1.00
CA ASN A 500 -8.34 6.56 0.98
C ASN A 500 -8.47 5.32 0.07
N PHE A 501 -7.49 5.08 -0.80
CA PHE A 501 -7.43 3.90 -1.67
C PHE A 501 -6.56 2.79 -1.08
N LEU A 502 -5.69 3.15 -0.13
CA LEU A 502 -4.85 2.22 0.61
C LEU A 502 -5.66 1.48 1.67
N ARG A 503 -5.48 0.16 1.70
CA ARG A 503 -5.81 -0.70 2.83
C ARG A 503 -4.53 -1.20 3.44
N ASP A 504 -4.23 -0.62 4.58
CA ASP A 504 -3.07 -0.95 5.39
C ASP A 504 -3.50 -1.86 6.53
N GLU A 505 -3.03 -3.10 6.50
CA GLU A 505 -3.40 -4.14 7.46
C GLU A 505 -2.13 -4.64 8.16
N ALA A 506 -1.92 -4.18 9.40
CA ALA A 506 -1.00 -4.80 10.33
C ALA A 506 -1.70 -5.97 11.03
N GLN A 507 -1.16 -7.17 10.93
CA GLN A 507 -1.77 -8.37 11.48
C GLN A 507 -0.76 -9.24 12.23
N LEU A 508 -1.25 -9.95 13.26
CA LEU A 508 -0.48 -10.93 14.01
C LEU A 508 -0.48 -12.28 13.29
N TYR A 509 0.67 -12.94 13.32
CA TYR A 509 0.90 -14.29 12.81
C TYR A 509 1.31 -15.18 13.98
N ARG A 510 0.97 -16.47 13.92
CA ARG A 510 1.07 -17.37 15.07
C ARG A 510 2.29 -18.29 15.07
#